data_AF-T1EC68-F1
#
_entry.id   AF-T1EC68-F1
#
_cell.length_a   1.000
_cell.length_b   1.000
_cell.length_c   1.000
_cell.angle_alpha   90.00
_cell.angle_beta   90.00
_cell.angle_gamma   90.00
#
_symmetry.space_group_name_H-M   'P 1'
#
loop_
_entity.id
_entity.type
_entity.pdbx_description
1 polymer ?
#
loop_
_entity_poly.entity_id
_entity_poly.type
_entity_poly.pdbx_seq_one_letter_code
_entity_poly.pdbx_strand_id
1 'polypeptide(L)'
;MKMDEIKLLSLLLLLVSCSLLDEREDDVSRYTDMYKNFNLTTEEKNTIDYLKDILMSFKHFIPDAYKKDYKTYTSDEFYSLLNSFGKDGTKAVAESIMEIQKALEKAKGAIDKVQYEFEKSRLHEHLSRVWNEKFLKVVFNRPDQASVLTDVIEIAKGELGNVKKIAELSAEVFNKFNLTLDEKKAVYYLRDALTVSGISPSNVAEVVYHDDEVYSVLLSLPFSASNIKRALDSIVKTLRIVEATIVAVDKVQEDTKRNQLLADIELNDNVYKSELKRIFKDSTKAYNNLVGGAFANLSFDYKARLENLQAKI
;
A
#
# COMPACT_ATOMS: atom_id res chain seq x y z
N MET A 1 53.93 19.76 21.87
CA MET A 1 52.77 19.71 22.78
C MET A 1 51.62 18.95 22.14
N LYS A 2 51.81 17.66 21.83
CA LYS A 2 50.81 16.77 21.18
C LYS A 2 50.83 15.33 21.73
N MET A 3 51.65 15.06 22.75
CA MET A 3 51.91 13.71 23.25
C MET A 3 51.14 13.38 24.55
N ASP A 4 50.63 14.41 25.24
CA ASP A 4 49.86 14.25 26.48
C ASP A 4 48.36 14.09 26.22
N GLU A 5 47.81 14.69 25.15
CA GLU A 5 46.40 14.52 24.77
C GLU A 5 46.08 13.09 24.29
N ILE A 6 47.02 12.43 23.60
CA ILE A 6 46.82 11.05 23.11
C ILE A 6 46.78 10.06 24.29
N LYS A 7 47.62 10.25 25.31
CA LYS A 7 47.59 9.42 26.51
C LYS A 7 46.32 9.64 27.33
N LEU A 8 45.81 10.87 27.39
CA LEU A 8 44.54 11.18 28.06
C LEU A 8 43.33 10.57 27.35
N LEU A 9 43.30 10.63 26.00
CA LEU A 9 42.26 10.02 25.18
C LEU A 9 42.27 8.48 25.25
N SER A 10 43.45 7.85 25.27
CA SER A 10 43.56 6.40 25.45
C SER A 10 43.12 5.95 26.86
N LEU A 11 43.39 6.74 27.90
CA LEU A 11 42.94 6.44 29.26
C LEU A 11 41.41 6.62 29.42
N LEU A 12 40.82 7.64 28.78
CA LEU A 12 39.37 7.86 28.72
C LEU A 12 38.64 6.77 27.93
N LEU A 13 39.21 6.30 26.82
CA LEU A 13 38.66 5.15 26.07
C LEU A 13 38.75 3.84 26.85
N LEU A 14 39.82 3.63 27.62
CA LEU A 14 39.95 2.47 28.51
C LEU A 14 38.98 2.53 29.70
N LEU A 15 38.81 3.70 30.33
CA LEU A 15 37.86 3.90 31.43
C LEU A 15 36.39 3.78 30.97
N VAL A 16 36.05 4.33 29.80
CA VAL A 16 34.73 4.16 29.18
C VAL A 16 34.49 2.70 28.76
N SER A 17 35.52 1.98 28.31
CA SER A 17 35.40 0.55 28.01
C SER A 17 35.29 -0.32 29.27
N CYS A 18 35.92 0.04 30.39
CA CYS A 18 35.77 -0.67 31.67
C CYS A 18 34.41 -0.40 32.32
N SER A 19 33.86 0.82 32.24
CA SER A 19 32.52 1.13 32.77
C SER A 19 31.38 0.59 31.87
N LEU A 20 31.61 0.41 30.57
CA LEU A 20 30.64 -0.21 29.64
C LEU A 20 30.66 -1.73 29.64
N LEU A 21 31.65 -2.37 30.28
CA LEU A 21 31.73 -3.83 30.39
C LEU A 21 31.08 -4.34 31.68
N ASP A 22 31.16 -3.58 32.78
CA ASP A 22 30.56 -3.96 34.07
C ASP A 22 29.01 -3.83 34.05
N GLU A 23 28.46 -2.82 33.36
CA GLU A 23 27.00 -2.65 33.22
C GLU A 23 26.37 -3.56 32.14
N ARG A 24 27.16 -4.13 31.22
CA ARG A 24 26.63 -5.04 30.18
C ARG A 24 26.43 -6.47 30.67
N GLU A 25 27.23 -6.93 31.62
CA GLU A 25 27.20 -8.32 32.04
C GLU A 25 25.99 -8.63 32.94
N ASP A 26 25.60 -7.68 33.79
CA ASP A 26 24.45 -7.81 34.69
C ASP A 26 23.11 -7.64 33.96
N ASP A 27 23.05 -6.70 33.00
CA ASP A 27 21.86 -6.39 32.20
C ASP A 27 21.55 -7.55 31.21
N VAL A 28 22.56 -8.12 30.57
CA VAL A 28 22.41 -9.30 29.69
C VAL A 28 21.96 -10.54 30.50
N SER A 29 22.45 -10.74 31.72
CA SER A 29 22.06 -11.89 32.55
C SER A 29 20.58 -11.83 32.95
N ARG A 30 20.11 -10.66 33.40
CA ARG A 30 18.74 -10.44 33.89
C ARG A 30 17.68 -10.64 32.81
N TYR A 31 17.97 -10.25 31.57
CA TYR A 31 17.05 -10.40 30.44
C TYR A 31 17.09 -11.78 29.79
N THR A 32 18.27 -12.42 29.78
CA THR A 32 18.39 -13.81 29.33
C THR A 32 17.57 -14.73 30.24
N ASP A 33 17.48 -14.41 31.52
CA ASP A 33 16.64 -15.11 32.48
C ASP A 33 15.15 -14.87 32.24
N MET A 34 14.73 -13.69 31.77
CA MET A 34 13.32 -13.43 31.46
C MET A 34 12.81 -14.30 30.30
N TYR A 35 13.57 -14.41 29.21
CA TYR A 35 13.22 -15.29 28.09
C TYR A 35 13.16 -16.77 28.50
N LYS A 36 14.09 -17.20 29.36
CA LYS A 36 14.06 -18.56 29.94
C LYS A 36 12.84 -18.76 30.85
N ASN A 37 12.51 -17.79 31.68
CA ASN A 37 11.36 -17.84 32.59
C ASN A 37 10.02 -17.90 31.84
N PHE A 38 9.93 -17.24 30.69
CA PHE A 38 8.73 -17.28 29.85
C PHE A 38 8.65 -18.53 28.96
N ASN A 39 9.73 -19.32 28.89
CA ASN A 39 9.82 -20.53 28.08
C ASN A 39 9.38 -20.25 26.62
N LEU A 40 9.92 -19.17 26.04
CA LEU A 40 9.64 -18.80 24.65
C LEU A 40 10.35 -19.77 23.70
N THR A 41 9.71 -20.08 22.58
CA THR A 41 10.38 -20.78 21.47
C THR A 41 11.43 -19.85 20.82
N THR A 42 12.32 -20.42 20.00
CA THR A 42 13.29 -19.62 19.24
C THR A 42 12.59 -18.62 18.31
N GLU A 43 11.48 -19.01 17.68
CA GLU A 43 10.71 -18.14 16.78
C GLU A 43 9.99 -17.02 17.54
N GLU A 44 9.39 -17.33 18.70
CA GLU A 44 8.81 -16.33 19.60
C GLU A 44 9.88 -15.34 20.08
N LYS A 45 11.05 -15.83 20.49
CA LYS A 45 12.17 -14.97 20.91
C LYS A 45 12.62 -14.03 19.80
N ASN A 46 12.83 -14.55 18.59
CA ASN A 46 13.22 -13.73 17.43
C ASN A 46 12.17 -12.66 17.11
N THR A 47 10.88 -12.98 17.30
CA THR A 47 9.78 -12.02 17.09
C THR A 47 9.76 -10.93 18.15
N ILE A 48 10.02 -11.28 19.41
CA ILE A 48 10.14 -10.29 20.50
C ILE A 48 11.40 -9.43 20.31
N ASP A 49 12.52 -9.99 19.85
CA ASP A 49 13.71 -9.22 19.51
C ASP A 49 13.46 -8.27 18.33
N TYR A 50 12.68 -8.69 17.32
CA TYR A 50 12.21 -7.82 16.24
C TYR A 50 11.33 -6.67 16.77
N LEU A 51 10.40 -6.96 17.69
CA LEU A 51 9.58 -5.93 18.34
C LEU A 51 10.45 -4.96 19.14
N LYS A 52 11.44 -5.48 19.88
CA LYS A 52 12.42 -4.70 20.65
C LYS A 52 13.13 -3.70 19.73
N ASP A 53 13.69 -4.18 18.63
CA ASP A 53 14.39 -3.34 17.66
C ASP A 53 13.51 -2.22 17.12
N ILE A 54 12.24 -2.52 16.81
CA ILE A 54 11.28 -1.49 16.36
C ILE A 54 11.02 -0.45 17.44
N LEU A 55 10.71 -0.88 18.67
CA LEU A 55 10.33 0.04 19.76
C LEU A 55 11.51 0.87 20.29
N MET A 56 12.74 0.37 20.13
CA MET A 56 13.97 1.05 20.58
C MET A 56 14.66 1.87 19.48
N SER A 57 14.39 1.61 18.20
CA SER A 57 15.10 2.26 17.09
C SER A 57 14.46 3.58 16.62
N PHE A 58 15.26 4.64 16.52
CA PHE A 58 14.89 5.89 15.83
C PHE A 58 14.92 5.78 14.29
N LYS A 59 15.50 4.72 13.71
CA LYS A 59 15.66 4.59 12.24
C LYS A 59 14.31 4.55 11.49
N HIS A 60 13.25 4.11 12.17
CA HIS A 60 11.88 4.05 11.63
C HIS A 60 11.06 5.32 11.94
N PHE A 61 11.69 6.35 12.52
CA PHE A 61 11.08 7.65 12.80
C PHE A 61 11.30 8.58 11.59
N ILE A 62 10.27 8.69 10.73
CA ILE A 62 10.17 9.83 9.80
C ILE A 62 9.30 10.87 10.53
N PRO A 63 9.86 12.04 10.91
CA PRO A 63 9.07 13.14 11.42
C PRO A 63 8.19 13.64 10.28
N ASP A 64 6.91 13.31 10.33
CA ASP A 64 5.91 13.94 9.47
C ASP A 64 5.12 14.96 10.31
N ALA A 65 4.55 15.96 9.64
CA ALA A 65 4.12 17.26 10.20
C ALA A 65 3.09 17.24 11.34
N TYR A 66 2.65 16.07 11.81
CA TYR A 66 1.76 15.89 12.95
C TYR A 66 2.55 15.36 14.16
N LYS A 67 2.97 16.30 15.02
CA LYS A 67 3.59 16.08 16.34
C LYS A 67 2.75 15.16 17.25
N LYS A 68 2.94 13.85 17.16
CA LYS A 68 2.78 12.95 18.31
C LYS A 68 4.09 12.21 18.47
N ASP A 69 4.85 12.58 19.49
CA ASP A 69 6.07 11.89 19.85
C ASP A 69 5.70 10.48 20.32
N TYR A 70 5.93 9.48 19.46
CA TYR A 70 5.80 8.08 19.85
C TYR A 70 6.86 7.76 20.90
N LYS A 71 6.47 7.06 21.97
CA LYS A 71 7.39 6.60 23.00
C LYS A 71 8.51 5.78 22.35
N THR A 72 9.75 6.17 22.65
CA THR A 72 10.91 5.33 22.38
C THR A 72 11.22 4.58 23.66
N TYR A 73 11.30 3.26 23.57
CA TYR A 73 11.55 2.42 24.73
C TYR A 73 13.04 2.35 25.03
N THR A 74 13.41 2.46 26.30
CA THR A 74 14.68 1.94 26.80
C THR A 74 14.61 0.41 26.94
N SER A 75 15.75 -0.24 27.14
CA SER A 75 15.81 -1.69 27.38
C SER A 75 14.96 -2.06 28.61
N ASP A 76 15.18 -1.38 29.74
CA ASP A 76 14.43 -1.58 30.98
C ASP A 76 12.91 -1.45 30.80
N GLU A 77 12.47 -0.43 30.07
CA GLU A 77 11.04 -0.20 29.82
C GLU A 77 10.43 -1.28 28.92
N PHE A 78 11.19 -1.77 27.94
CA PHE A 78 10.75 -2.86 27.07
C PHE A 78 10.57 -4.16 27.87
N TYR A 79 11.53 -4.50 28.72
CA TYR A 79 11.41 -5.71 29.56
C TYR A 79 10.34 -5.56 30.64
N SER A 80 10.16 -4.37 31.20
CA SER A 80 9.05 -4.06 32.11
C SER A 80 7.69 -4.22 31.43
N LEU A 81 7.58 -3.82 30.15
CA LEU A 81 6.39 -4.04 29.32
C LEU A 81 6.08 -5.53 29.15
N LEU A 82 7.07 -6.33 28.76
CA LEU A 82 6.89 -7.77 28.62
C LEU A 82 6.51 -8.44 29.96
N ASN A 83 7.13 -8.01 31.06
CA ASN A 83 6.78 -8.51 32.39
C ASN A 83 5.34 -8.15 32.78
N SER A 84 4.83 -6.99 32.35
CA SER A 84 3.43 -6.59 32.59
C SER A 84 2.41 -7.46 31.87
N PHE A 85 2.77 -8.03 30.71
CA PHE A 85 1.94 -9.02 30.01
C PHE A 85 2.01 -10.41 30.66
N GLY A 86 3.04 -10.66 31.47
CA GLY A 86 3.37 -11.97 31.98
C GLY A 86 3.77 -12.96 30.88
N LYS A 87 3.97 -14.21 31.28
CA LYS A 87 4.41 -15.28 30.39
C LYS A 87 3.44 -15.53 29.24
N ASP A 88 2.18 -15.80 29.55
CA ASP A 88 1.18 -16.18 28.55
C ASP A 88 0.82 -15.01 27.64
N GLY A 89 0.75 -13.79 28.18
CA GLY A 89 0.54 -12.58 27.39
C GLY A 89 1.71 -12.30 26.45
N THR A 90 2.95 -12.43 26.91
CA THR A 90 4.14 -12.24 26.04
C THR A 90 4.15 -13.25 24.88
N LYS A 91 3.76 -14.50 25.13
CA LYS A 91 3.60 -15.50 24.07
C LYS A 91 2.52 -15.11 23.06
N ALA A 92 1.34 -14.70 23.54
CA ALA A 92 0.25 -14.26 22.67
C ALA A 92 0.65 -13.04 21.80
N VAL A 93 1.44 -12.10 22.34
CA VAL A 93 2.00 -10.98 21.57
C VAL A 93 2.95 -11.48 20.48
N ALA A 94 3.88 -12.38 20.81
CA ALA A 94 4.80 -12.96 19.84
C ALA A 94 4.04 -13.68 18.72
N GLU A 95 3.09 -14.56 19.06
CA GLU A 95 2.27 -15.29 18.10
C GLU A 95 1.50 -14.35 17.16
N SER A 96 0.92 -13.28 17.72
CA SER A 96 0.17 -12.29 16.95
C SER A 96 1.04 -11.53 15.93
N ILE A 97 2.24 -11.10 16.33
CA ILE A 97 3.18 -10.43 15.42
C ILE A 97 3.65 -11.41 14.34
N MET A 98 3.91 -12.68 14.69
CA MET A 98 4.25 -13.72 13.72
C MET A 98 3.14 -13.95 12.70
N GLU A 99 1.87 -13.95 13.13
CA GLU A 99 0.73 -14.05 12.21
C GLU A 99 0.68 -12.89 11.22
N ILE A 100 0.95 -11.67 11.69
CA ILE A 100 1.02 -10.49 10.82
C ILE A 100 2.18 -10.60 9.83
N GLN A 101 3.36 -11.00 10.28
CA GLN A 101 4.52 -11.22 9.39
C GLN A 101 4.20 -12.29 8.33
N LYS A 102 3.54 -13.38 8.71
CA LYS A 102 3.06 -14.40 7.77
C LYS A 102 2.04 -13.84 6.77
N ALA A 103 1.11 -12.97 7.21
CA ALA A 103 0.16 -12.32 6.33
C ALA A 103 0.85 -11.35 5.35
N LEU A 104 1.83 -10.58 5.82
CA LEU A 104 2.66 -9.68 5.02
C LEU A 104 3.42 -10.44 3.93
N GLU A 105 4.10 -11.54 4.29
CA GLU A 105 4.84 -12.35 3.32
C GLU A 105 3.90 -13.00 2.28
N LYS A 106 2.71 -13.44 2.69
CA LYS A 106 1.68 -13.93 1.75
C LYS A 106 1.21 -12.83 0.81
N ALA A 107 1.01 -11.60 1.30
CA ALA A 107 0.62 -10.46 0.47
C ALA A 107 1.74 -10.10 -0.53
N LYS A 108 3.00 -9.99 -0.09
CA LYS A 108 4.17 -9.77 -0.96
C LYS A 108 4.26 -10.86 -2.04
N GLY A 109 4.19 -12.13 -1.64
CA GLY A 109 4.24 -13.25 -2.57
C GLY A 109 3.07 -13.30 -3.56
N ALA A 110 1.91 -12.73 -3.23
CA ALA A 110 0.80 -12.56 -4.17
C ALA A 110 1.09 -11.41 -5.15
N ILE A 111 1.59 -10.27 -4.67
CA ILE A 111 1.97 -9.12 -5.51
C ILE A 111 3.06 -9.52 -6.51
N ASP A 112 4.03 -10.34 -6.10
CA ASP A 112 5.12 -10.79 -6.98
C ASP A 112 4.65 -11.61 -8.18
N LYS A 113 3.44 -12.17 -8.15
CA LYS A 113 2.85 -12.93 -9.26
C LYS A 113 2.17 -12.04 -10.30
N VAL A 114 2.00 -10.75 -10.02
CA VAL A 114 1.39 -9.79 -10.94
C VAL A 114 2.40 -9.42 -12.03
N GLN A 115 2.11 -9.75 -13.29
CA GLN A 115 3.03 -9.51 -14.42
C GLN A 115 2.94 -8.10 -15.01
N TYR A 116 2.00 -7.27 -14.56
CA TYR A 116 1.89 -5.89 -15.03
C TYR A 116 2.56 -4.95 -14.01
N GLU A 117 3.73 -4.42 -14.36
CA GLU A 117 4.57 -3.67 -13.42
C GLU A 117 3.91 -2.44 -12.78
N PHE A 118 3.03 -1.75 -13.50
CA PHE A 118 2.27 -0.62 -12.94
C PHE A 118 1.30 -1.08 -11.85
N GLU A 119 0.61 -2.20 -12.07
CA GLU A 119 -0.25 -2.82 -11.06
C GLU A 119 0.55 -3.31 -9.87
N LYS A 120 1.67 -4.00 -10.13
CA LYS A 120 2.58 -4.49 -9.11
C LYS A 120 3.09 -3.36 -8.22
N SER A 121 3.53 -2.26 -8.83
CA SER A 121 4.03 -1.07 -8.13
C SER A 121 2.94 -0.44 -7.26
N ARG A 122 1.72 -0.29 -7.79
CA ARG A 122 0.57 0.22 -7.03
C ARG A 122 0.23 -0.66 -5.82
N LEU A 123 0.26 -1.98 -5.99
CA LEU A 123 -0.01 -2.91 -4.89
C LEU A 123 1.08 -2.85 -3.82
N HIS A 124 2.35 -2.66 -4.20
CA HIS A 124 3.41 -2.39 -3.22
C HIS A 124 3.18 -1.07 -2.48
N GLU A 125 2.73 -0.02 -3.16
CA GLU A 125 2.36 1.23 -2.51
C GLU A 125 1.20 1.02 -1.53
N HIS A 126 0.14 0.32 -1.94
CA HIS A 126 -0.98 -0.03 -1.06
C HIS A 126 -0.51 -0.84 0.15
N LEU A 127 0.34 -1.85 -0.06
CA LEU A 127 0.91 -2.66 1.01
C LEU A 127 1.71 -1.81 1.99
N SER A 128 2.48 -0.81 1.52
CA SER A 128 3.26 0.08 2.39
C SER A 128 2.40 1.04 3.23
N ARG A 129 1.20 1.37 2.75
CA ARG A 129 0.23 2.21 3.47
C ARG A 129 -0.49 1.41 4.56
N VAL A 130 -0.87 0.17 4.25
CA VAL A 130 -1.47 -0.79 5.19
C VAL A 130 -0.44 -1.23 6.24
N TRP A 131 0.71 -1.70 5.78
CA TRP A 131 1.80 -2.16 6.63
C TRP A 131 2.92 -1.14 6.66
N ASN A 132 2.91 -0.35 7.73
CA ASN A 132 4.02 0.48 8.11
C ASN A 132 4.62 -0.08 9.39
N GLU A 133 5.93 -0.32 9.46
CA GLU A 133 6.59 -0.80 10.68
C GLU A 133 6.34 0.13 11.90
N LYS A 134 6.00 1.41 11.65
CA LYS A 134 5.53 2.35 12.67
C LYS A 134 4.22 1.92 13.35
N PHE A 135 3.42 1.07 12.74
CA PHE A 135 2.18 0.56 13.31
C PHE A 135 2.41 -0.11 14.66
N LEU A 136 3.47 -0.92 14.78
CA LEU A 136 3.84 -1.52 16.07
C LEU A 136 4.20 -0.43 17.09
N LYS A 137 4.86 0.66 16.68
CA LYS A 137 5.07 1.80 17.59
C LYS A 137 3.77 2.48 18.01
N VAL A 138 2.80 2.61 17.12
CA VAL A 138 1.47 3.19 17.44
C VAL A 138 0.77 2.34 18.49
N VAL A 139 0.72 1.03 18.25
CA VAL A 139 0.10 0.03 19.11
C VAL A 139 0.72 0.04 20.51
N PHE A 140 2.05 0.00 20.57
CA PHE A 140 2.78 -0.03 21.84
C PHE A 140 3.04 1.37 22.43
N ASN A 141 2.45 2.44 21.89
CA ASN A 141 2.57 3.77 22.50
C ASN A 141 1.73 3.92 23.78
N ARG A 142 0.69 3.09 23.96
CA ARG A 142 -0.22 3.06 25.11
C ARG A 142 -0.54 1.62 25.52
N PRO A 143 0.44 0.92 26.13
CA PRO A 143 0.33 -0.52 26.42
C PRO A 143 -0.68 -0.86 27.53
N ASP A 144 -1.16 0.12 28.28
CA ASP A 144 -2.20 -0.01 29.30
C ASP A 144 -3.58 -0.37 28.72
N GLN A 145 -3.74 -0.29 27.40
CA GLN A 145 -4.95 -0.68 26.68
C GLN A 145 -4.80 -2.07 26.04
N ALA A 146 -4.46 -3.10 26.81
CA ALA A 146 -4.17 -4.45 26.30
C ALA A 146 -5.27 -5.05 25.38
N SER A 147 -6.55 -4.68 25.55
CA SER A 147 -7.63 -5.09 24.64
C SER A 147 -7.49 -4.49 23.22
N VAL A 148 -6.89 -3.31 23.11
CA VAL A 148 -6.64 -2.61 21.84
C VAL A 148 -5.56 -3.33 21.01
N LEU A 149 -4.64 -4.05 21.66
CA LEU A 149 -3.59 -4.79 20.97
C LEU A 149 -4.17 -5.90 20.06
N THR A 150 -5.09 -6.70 20.58
CA THR A 150 -5.74 -7.79 19.84
C THR A 150 -6.59 -7.27 18.68
N ASP A 151 -7.42 -6.25 18.92
CA ASP A 151 -8.29 -5.67 17.89
C ASP A 151 -7.47 -5.07 16.75
N VAL A 152 -6.40 -4.37 17.10
CA VAL A 152 -5.53 -3.71 16.12
C VAL A 152 -4.75 -4.73 15.30
N ILE A 153 -4.27 -5.82 15.91
CA ILE A 153 -3.64 -6.95 15.19
C ILE A 153 -4.63 -7.59 14.20
N GLU A 154 -5.87 -7.84 14.62
CA GLU A 154 -6.86 -8.48 13.75
C GLU A 154 -7.25 -7.56 12.57
N ILE A 155 -7.35 -6.25 12.80
CA ILE A 155 -7.52 -5.26 11.73
C ILE A 155 -6.36 -5.33 10.74
N ALA A 156 -5.10 -5.30 11.21
CA ALA A 156 -3.93 -5.37 10.34
C ALA A 156 -3.89 -6.66 9.52
N LYS A 157 -4.24 -7.80 10.13
CA LYS A 157 -4.37 -9.09 9.43
C LYS A 157 -5.44 -9.02 8.35
N GLY A 158 -6.61 -8.43 8.66
CA GLY A 158 -7.69 -8.23 7.71
C GLY A 158 -7.26 -7.37 6.51
N GLU A 159 -6.61 -6.24 6.76
CA GLU A 159 -6.12 -5.34 5.70
C GLU A 159 -5.05 -6.01 4.83
N LEU A 160 -4.08 -6.71 5.43
CA LEU A 160 -3.09 -7.51 4.69
C LEU A 160 -3.74 -8.63 3.87
N GLY A 161 -4.76 -9.28 4.43
CA GLY A 161 -5.58 -10.27 3.76
C GLY A 161 -6.30 -9.69 2.54
N ASN A 162 -6.81 -8.46 2.64
CA ASN A 162 -7.43 -7.74 1.53
C ASN A 162 -6.40 -7.40 0.44
N VAL A 163 -5.21 -6.89 0.80
CA VAL A 163 -4.14 -6.63 -0.19
C VAL A 163 -3.77 -7.91 -0.93
N LYS A 164 -3.60 -9.03 -0.20
CA LYS A 164 -3.35 -10.35 -0.80
C LYS A 164 -4.46 -10.73 -1.79
N LYS A 165 -5.73 -10.62 -1.38
CA LYS A 165 -6.89 -10.95 -2.23
C LYS A 165 -6.90 -10.13 -3.51
N ILE A 166 -6.69 -8.82 -3.41
CA ILE A 166 -6.62 -7.92 -4.57
C ILE A 166 -5.46 -8.32 -5.49
N ALA A 167 -4.29 -8.63 -4.93
CA ALA A 167 -3.13 -9.07 -5.69
C ALA A 167 -3.36 -10.40 -6.42
N GLU A 168 -4.05 -11.37 -5.80
CA GLU A 168 -4.39 -12.65 -6.43
C GLU A 168 -5.38 -12.46 -7.59
N LEU A 169 -6.43 -11.65 -7.39
CA LEU A 169 -7.42 -11.38 -8.44
C LEU A 169 -6.83 -10.57 -9.61
N SER A 170 -6.03 -9.55 -9.31
CA SER A 170 -5.34 -8.76 -10.34
C SER A 170 -4.34 -9.61 -11.14
N ALA A 171 -3.55 -10.45 -10.47
CA ALA A 171 -2.65 -11.40 -11.14
C ALA A 171 -3.44 -12.31 -12.08
N GLU A 172 -4.60 -12.82 -11.66
CA GLU A 172 -5.44 -13.62 -12.54
C GLU A 172 -5.89 -12.83 -13.77
N VAL A 173 -6.42 -11.61 -13.61
CA VAL A 173 -6.86 -10.77 -14.75
C VAL A 173 -5.70 -10.48 -15.72
N PHE A 174 -4.55 -10.04 -15.20
CA PHE A 174 -3.42 -9.63 -16.03
C PHE A 174 -2.65 -10.78 -16.67
N ASN A 175 -2.73 -12.00 -16.09
CA ASN A 175 -2.00 -13.17 -16.58
C ASN A 175 -2.88 -14.08 -17.45
N LYS A 176 -4.18 -14.25 -17.12
CA LYS A 176 -5.08 -15.23 -17.76
C LYS A 176 -5.49 -14.88 -19.18
N PHE A 177 -5.71 -13.59 -19.45
CA PHE A 177 -6.34 -13.16 -20.70
C PHE A 177 -5.36 -12.80 -21.82
N ASN A 178 -4.05 -12.97 -21.58
CA ASN A 178 -2.98 -12.63 -22.52
C ASN A 178 -3.20 -11.23 -23.15
N LEU A 179 -3.36 -10.24 -22.28
CA LEU A 179 -3.62 -8.85 -22.65
C LEU A 179 -2.34 -8.20 -23.20
N THR A 180 -2.48 -7.46 -24.28
CA THR A 180 -1.45 -6.53 -24.78
C THR A 180 -1.21 -5.40 -23.78
N LEU A 181 -0.11 -4.66 -23.92
CA LEU A 181 0.19 -3.53 -23.03
C LEU A 181 -0.95 -2.50 -22.98
N ASP A 182 -1.55 -2.17 -24.12
CA ASP A 182 -2.65 -1.22 -24.19
C ASP A 182 -3.93 -1.76 -23.52
N GLU A 183 -4.22 -3.06 -23.68
CA GLU A 183 -5.33 -3.70 -22.97
C GLU A 183 -5.09 -3.75 -21.46
N LYS A 184 -3.84 -3.96 -21.00
CA LYS A 184 -3.48 -3.88 -19.58
C LYS A 184 -3.67 -2.47 -19.03
N LYS A 185 -3.26 -1.43 -19.78
CA LYS A 185 -3.54 -0.02 -19.44
C LYS A 185 -5.04 0.25 -19.35
N ALA A 186 -5.84 -0.29 -20.28
CA ALA A 186 -7.29 -0.12 -20.28
C ALA A 186 -7.95 -0.80 -19.05
N VAL A 187 -7.50 -1.99 -18.63
CA VAL A 187 -7.93 -2.61 -17.37
C VAL A 187 -7.58 -1.72 -16.17
N TYR A 188 -6.34 -1.23 -16.12
CA TYR A 188 -5.88 -0.38 -15.03
C TYR A 188 -6.68 0.93 -14.94
N TYR A 189 -6.92 1.58 -16.08
CA TYR A 189 -7.73 2.79 -16.19
C TYR A 189 -9.18 2.55 -15.78
N LEU A 190 -9.79 1.45 -16.25
CA LEU A 190 -11.15 1.07 -15.86
C LEU A 190 -11.24 0.88 -14.35
N ARG A 191 -10.26 0.20 -13.76
CA ARG A 191 -10.20 -0.01 -12.32
C ARG A 191 -10.10 1.31 -11.56
N ASP A 192 -9.16 2.18 -11.93
CA ASP A 192 -9.03 3.53 -11.36
C ASP A 192 -10.34 4.32 -11.44
N ALA A 193 -10.99 4.29 -12.61
CA ALA A 193 -12.26 4.98 -12.82
C ALA A 193 -13.38 4.49 -11.89
N LEU A 194 -13.38 3.21 -11.48
CA LEU A 194 -14.44 2.63 -10.65
C LEU A 194 -14.15 2.72 -9.14
N THR A 195 -12.87 2.81 -8.76
CA THR A 195 -12.43 2.75 -7.35
C THR A 195 -12.13 4.11 -6.74
N VAL A 196 -11.91 5.14 -7.56
CA VAL A 196 -11.71 6.51 -7.06
C VAL A 196 -13.06 7.14 -6.75
N SER A 197 -13.26 7.62 -5.51
CA SER A 197 -14.40 8.48 -5.17
C SER A 197 -14.29 9.80 -5.93
N GLY A 198 -15.28 10.08 -6.77
CA GLY A 198 -15.41 11.36 -7.47
C GLY A 198 -16.27 12.31 -6.65
N ILE A 199 -16.06 13.61 -6.81
CA ILE A 199 -17.03 14.61 -6.39
C ILE A 199 -18.20 14.53 -7.37
N SER A 200 -19.20 13.69 -7.07
CA SER A 200 -20.44 13.68 -7.82
C SER A 200 -21.09 15.07 -7.71
N PRO A 201 -21.45 15.73 -8.83
CA PRO A 201 -22.22 16.98 -8.81
C PRO A 201 -23.63 16.80 -8.23
N SER A 202 -24.04 15.55 -7.98
CA SER A 202 -25.35 15.17 -7.47
C SER A 202 -25.18 14.47 -6.13
N ASN A 203 -25.96 14.91 -5.13
CA ASN A 203 -26.00 14.41 -3.74
C ASN A 203 -26.45 12.94 -3.59
N VAL A 204 -26.21 12.08 -4.58
CA VAL A 204 -26.46 10.65 -4.53
C VAL A 204 -25.17 9.97 -4.10
N ALA A 205 -25.25 9.12 -3.06
CA ALA A 205 -24.12 8.31 -2.63
C ALA A 205 -23.53 7.56 -3.82
N GLU A 206 -22.31 7.91 -4.20
CA GLU A 206 -21.62 7.28 -5.31
C GLU A 206 -21.25 5.85 -4.89
N VAL A 207 -21.68 4.85 -5.66
CA VAL A 207 -21.23 3.47 -5.46
C VAL A 207 -19.77 3.43 -5.93
N VAL A 208 -18.84 3.41 -4.98
CA VAL A 208 -17.42 3.23 -5.22
C VAL A 208 -17.14 1.74 -5.14
N TYR A 209 -16.67 1.15 -6.25
CA TYR A 209 -16.23 -0.25 -6.23
C TYR A 209 -14.96 -0.36 -5.39
N HIS A 210 -14.80 -1.49 -4.70
CA HIS A 210 -13.50 -1.91 -4.17
C HIS A 210 -12.69 -2.60 -5.28
N ASP A 211 -11.36 -2.54 -5.17
CA ASP A 211 -10.45 -3.11 -6.18
C ASP A 211 -10.75 -4.59 -6.47
N ASP A 212 -11.03 -5.38 -5.43
CA ASP A 212 -11.34 -6.81 -5.55
C ASP A 212 -12.69 -7.07 -6.25
N GLU A 213 -13.68 -6.19 -6.07
CA GLU A 213 -14.96 -6.26 -6.77
C GLU A 213 -14.78 -6.03 -8.27
N VAL A 214 -13.96 -5.04 -8.66
CA VAL A 214 -13.68 -4.78 -10.09
C VAL A 214 -13.03 -6.00 -10.74
N TYR A 215 -11.97 -6.54 -10.14
CA TYR A 215 -11.30 -7.71 -10.72
C TYR A 215 -12.20 -8.95 -10.72
N SER A 216 -13.01 -9.14 -9.68
CA SER A 216 -13.99 -10.24 -9.63
C SER A 216 -15.00 -10.17 -10.78
N VAL A 217 -15.52 -8.96 -11.08
CA VAL A 217 -16.39 -8.75 -12.25
C VAL A 217 -15.68 -9.12 -13.55
N LEU A 218 -14.43 -8.67 -13.74
CA LEU A 218 -13.64 -8.98 -14.94
C LEU A 218 -13.25 -10.45 -15.08
N LEU A 219 -13.27 -11.23 -14.00
CA LEU A 219 -13.03 -12.68 -14.02
C LEU A 219 -14.32 -13.50 -14.19
N SER A 220 -15.48 -12.88 -13.99
CA SER A 220 -16.79 -13.51 -14.08
C SER A 220 -17.33 -13.55 -15.52
N LEU A 221 -18.27 -14.46 -15.78
CA LEU A 221 -18.98 -14.45 -17.06
C LEU A 221 -19.77 -13.14 -17.22
N PRO A 222 -19.80 -12.54 -18.42
CA PRO A 222 -19.33 -13.10 -19.70
C PRO A 222 -17.89 -12.73 -20.11
N PHE A 223 -17.04 -12.22 -19.22
CA PHE A 223 -15.66 -11.79 -19.54
C PHE A 223 -14.69 -12.97 -19.76
N SER A 224 -14.84 -13.66 -20.89
CA SER A 224 -13.83 -14.59 -21.42
C SER A 224 -12.62 -13.85 -22.00
N ALA A 225 -11.54 -14.56 -22.36
CA ALA A 225 -10.35 -13.97 -22.97
C ALA A 225 -10.64 -13.16 -24.24
N SER A 226 -11.63 -13.55 -25.06
CA SER A 226 -12.03 -12.78 -26.24
C SER A 226 -12.99 -11.64 -25.87
N ASN A 227 -13.89 -11.86 -24.92
CA ASN A 227 -14.90 -10.89 -24.53
C ASN A 227 -14.31 -9.72 -23.74
N ILE A 228 -13.32 -9.95 -22.88
CA ILE A 228 -12.64 -8.86 -22.17
C ILE A 228 -11.92 -7.93 -23.15
N LYS A 229 -11.23 -8.47 -24.15
CA LYS A 229 -10.58 -7.67 -25.20
C LYS A 229 -11.57 -6.83 -25.97
N ARG A 230 -12.71 -7.43 -26.34
CA ARG A 230 -13.82 -6.70 -27.00
C ARG A 230 -14.38 -5.59 -26.13
N ALA A 231 -14.59 -5.85 -24.83
CA ALA A 231 -15.12 -4.87 -23.90
C ALA A 231 -14.15 -3.70 -23.65
N LEU A 232 -12.84 -3.95 -23.74
CA LEU A 232 -11.80 -2.94 -23.57
C LEU A 232 -11.48 -2.14 -24.85
N ASP A 233 -11.89 -2.60 -26.03
CA ASP A 233 -11.49 -2.00 -27.33
C ASP A 233 -11.78 -0.49 -27.42
N SER A 234 -12.97 -0.06 -27.01
CA SER A 234 -13.33 1.37 -26.98
C SER A 234 -12.48 2.16 -25.99
N ILE A 235 -12.15 1.59 -24.83
CA ILE A 235 -11.27 2.22 -23.82
C ILE A 235 -9.85 2.34 -24.37
N VAL A 236 -9.31 1.27 -24.97
CA VAL A 236 -7.98 1.27 -25.62
C VAL A 236 -7.88 2.36 -26.67
N LYS A 237 -8.87 2.47 -27.56
CA LYS A 237 -8.91 3.49 -28.61
C LYS A 237 -8.93 4.91 -28.02
N THR A 238 -9.72 5.13 -26.98
CA THR A 238 -9.77 6.41 -26.27
C THR A 238 -8.42 6.76 -25.65
N LEU A 239 -7.81 5.82 -24.90
CA LEU A 239 -6.54 6.07 -24.21
C LEU A 239 -5.40 6.41 -25.17
N ARG A 240 -5.32 5.76 -26.33
CA ARG A 240 -4.32 6.11 -27.36
C ARG A 240 -4.43 7.56 -27.83
N ILE A 241 -5.65 8.10 -27.89
CA ILE A 241 -5.91 9.47 -28.33
C ILE A 241 -5.61 10.45 -27.21
N VAL A 242 -5.95 10.12 -25.96
CA VAL A 242 -5.54 10.88 -24.78
C VAL A 242 -4.01 10.99 -24.74
N GLU A 243 -3.29 9.87 -24.86
CA GLU A 243 -1.83 9.84 -24.87
C GLU A 243 -1.24 10.71 -26.00
N ALA A 244 -1.76 10.59 -27.23
CA ALA A 244 -1.32 11.42 -28.34
C ALA A 244 -1.60 12.91 -28.12
N THR A 245 -2.72 13.24 -27.47
CA THR A 245 -3.11 14.62 -27.16
C THR A 245 -2.21 15.21 -26.09
N ILE A 246 -1.92 14.47 -25.01
CA ILE A 246 -0.99 14.91 -23.96
C ILE A 246 0.39 15.20 -24.57
N VAL A 247 0.92 14.30 -25.42
CA VAL A 247 2.21 14.52 -26.10
C VAL A 247 2.20 15.77 -27.01
N ALA A 248 1.05 16.10 -27.62
CA ALA A 248 0.92 17.34 -28.39
C ALA A 248 0.90 18.57 -27.48
N VAL A 249 0.15 18.51 -26.37
CA VAL A 249 0.04 19.60 -25.38
C VAL A 249 1.39 19.88 -24.72
N ASP A 250 2.18 18.85 -24.40
CA ASP A 250 3.50 19.00 -23.79
C ASP A 250 4.48 19.81 -24.67
N LYS A 251 4.24 19.91 -25.98
CA LYS A 251 5.05 20.71 -26.91
C LYS A 251 4.67 22.20 -26.92
N VAL A 252 3.58 22.58 -26.26
CA VAL A 252 3.12 23.98 -26.16
C VAL A 252 4.07 24.75 -25.24
N GLN A 253 4.74 25.75 -25.82
CA GLN A 253 5.72 26.57 -25.11
C GLN A 253 5.09 27.51 -24.08
N GLU A 254 3.88 28.01 -24.35
CA GLU A 254 3.19 28.91 -23.45
C GLU A 254 2.56 28.13 -22.28
N ASP A 255 3.16 28.29 -21.09
CA ASP A 255 2.75 27.57 -19.87
C ASP A 255 1.27 27.72 -19.55
N THR A 256 0.71 28.93 -19.69
CA THR A 256 -0.71 29.19 -19.42
C THR A 256 -1.62 28.41 -20.38
N LYS A 257 -1.32 28.45 -21.69
CA LYS A 257 -2.06 27.69 -22.70
C LYS A 257 -1.91 26.19 -22.47
N ARG A 258 -0.70 25.71 -22.16
CA ARG A 258 -0.43 24.29 -21.87
C ARG A 258 -1.24 23.80 -20.67
N ASN A 259 -1.21 24.53 -19.56
CA ASN A 259 -1.95 24.18 -18.34
C ASN A 259 -3.47 24.20 -18.56
N GLN A 260 -3.97 25.15 -19.35
CA GLN A 260 -5.40 25.17 -19.72
C GLN A 260 -5.79 23.94 -20.54
N LEU A 261 -4.98 23.54 -21.52
CA LEU A 261 -5.24 22.34 -22.32
C LEU A 261 -5.18 21.05 -21.49
N LEU A 262 -4.26 20.95 -20.53
CA LEU A 262 -4.20 19.82 -19.59
C LEU A 262 -5.46 19.76 -18.71
N ALA A 263 -5.94 20.90 -18.23
CA ALA A 263 -7.19 20.97 -17.46
C ALA A 263 -8.42 20.57 -18.31
N ASP A 264 -8.46 20.94 -19.58
CA ASP A 264 -9.52 20.53 -20.51
C ASP A 264 -9.49 19.00 -20.76
N ILE A 265 -8.29 18.40 -20.88
CA ILE A 265 -8.14 16.94 -20.98
C ILE A 265 -8.67 16.26 -19.71
N GLU A 266 -8.25 16.74 -18.54
CA GLU A 266 -8.69 16.20 -17.24
C GLU A 266 -10.21 16.30 -17.04
N LEU A 267 -10.81 17.43 -17.42
CA LEU A 267 -12.27 17.60 -17.38
C LEU A 267 -12.98 16.54 -18.23
N ASN A 268 -12.51 16.30 -19.44
CA ASN A 268 -13.12 15.30 -20.30
C ASN A 268 -12.84 13.85 -19.81
N ASP A 269 -11.66 13.59 -19.24
CA ASP A 269 -11.32 12.31 -18.61
C ASP A 269 -12.28 11.99 -17.46
N ASN A 270 -12.55 12.96 -16.60
CA ASN A 270 -13.51 12.83 -15.49
C ASN A 270 -14.93 12.52 -15.97
N VAL A 271 -15.36 13.13 -17.08
CA VAL A 271 -16.66 12.80 -17.71
C VAL A 271 -16.66 11.34 -18.18
N TYR A 272 -15.60 10.89 -18.85
CA TYR A 272 -15.50 9.51 -19.33
C TYR A 272 -15.48 8.50 -18.17
N LYS A 273 -14.74 8.78 -17.09
CA LYS A 273 -14.74 7.96 -15.86
C LYS A 273 -16.12 7.89 -15.21
N SER A 274 -16.84 9.00 -15.14
CA SER A 274 -18.22 9.03 -14.59
C SER A 274 -19.17 8.13 -15.38
N GLU A 275 -19.01 8.08 -16.70
CA GLU A 275 -19.80 7.19 -17.55
C GLU A 275 -19.44 5.72 -17.38
N LEU A 276 -18.16 5.40 -17.19
CA LEU A 276 -17.72 4.05 -16.82
C LEU A 276 -18.35 3.62 -15.48
N LYS A 277 -18.38 4.49 -14.47
CA LYS A 277 -19.08 4.21 -13.21
C LYS A 277 -20.56 3.91 -13.43
N ARG A 278 -21.23 4.71 -14.27
CA ARG A 278 -22.65 4.49 -14.62
C ARG A 278 -22.88 3.14 -15.29
N ILE A 279 -22.00 2.75 -16.21
CA ILE A 279 -22.04 1.45 -16.90
C ILE A 279 -21.91 0.29 -15.92
N PHE A 280 -21.00 0.43 -14.94
CA PHE A 280 -20.73 -0.59 -13.93
C PHE A 280 -21.68 -0.55 -12.74
N LYS A 281 -22.64 0.39 -12.65
CA LYS A 281 -23.64 0.38 -11.57
C LYS A 281 -24.42 -0.95 -11.50
N ASP A 282 -24.64 -1.59 -12.64
CA ASP A 282 -25.16 -2.97 -12.73
C ASP A 282 -24.09 -3.86 -13.36
N SER A 283 -23.27 -4.50 -12.52
CA SER A 283 -22.15 -5.36 -12.95
C SER A 283 -22.60 -6.50 -13.86
N THR A 284 -23.83 -7.00 -13.71
CA THR A 284 -24.39 -8.07 -14.54
C THR A 284 -24.60 -7.64 -16.00
N LYS A 285 -24.76 -6.33 -16.23
CA LYS A 285 -24.92 -5.72 -17.55
C LYS A 285 -23.66 -5.04 -18.06
N ALA A 286 -22.61 -4.93 -17.24
CA ALA A 286 -21.40 -4.18 -17.56
C ALA A 286 -20.80 -4.59 -18.91
N TYR A 287 -20.70 -5.90 -19.19
CA TYR A 287 -20.20 -6.37 -20.49
C TYR A 287 -21.06 -5.86 -21.66
N ASN A 288 -22.37 -6.07 -21.61
CA ASN A 288 -23.28 -5.67 -22.69
C ASN A 288 -23.26 -4.15 -22.92
N ASN A 289 -23.10 -3.39 -21.85
CA ASN A 289 -22.99 -1.93 -21.90
C ASN A 289 -21.66 -1.49 -22.53
N LEU A 290 -20.54 -2.13 -22.17
CA LEU A 290 -19.21 -1.83 -22.73
C LEU A 290 -19.10 -2.18 -24.22
N VAL A 291 -19.73 -3.26 -24.67
CA VAL A 291 -19.74 -3.64 -26.10
C VAL A 291 -20.89 -2.99 -26.87
N GLY A 292 -21.77 -2.26 -26.17
CA GLY A 292 -22.95 -1.63 -26.74
C GLY A 292 -22.62 -0.37 -27.53
N GLY A 293 -23.46 -0.07 -28.53
CA GLY A 293 -23.28 1.10 -29.39
C GLY A 293 -23.30 2.44 -28.64
N ALA A 294 -24.03 2.54 -27.52
CA ALA A 294 -24.07 3.75 -26.71
C ALA A 294 -22.69 4.12 -26.12
N PHE A 295 -21.94 3.13 -25.62
CA PHE A 295 -20.60 3.37 -25.09
C PHE A 295 -19.57 3.61 -26.20
N ALA A 296 -19.72 2.93 -27.33
CA ALA A 296 -18.91 3.21 -28.52
C ALA A 296 -19.09 4.67 -28.99
N ASN A 297 -20.33 5.17 -29.02
CA ASN A 297 -20.64 6.55 -29.36
C ASN A 297 -20.05 7.54 -28.35
N LEU A 298 -20.14 7.26 -27.04
CA LEU A 298 -19.50 8.08 -26.02
C LEU A 298 -17.98 8.17 -26.23
N SER A 299 -17.34 7.03 -26.52
CA SER A 299 -15.90 6.98 -26.77
C SER A 299 -15.54 7.74 -28.05
N PHE A 300 -16.41 7.70 -29.07
CA PHE A 300 -16.28 8.50 -30.29
C PHE A 300 -16.40 10.01 -30.01
N ASP A 301 -17.40 10.43 -29.22
CA ASP A 301 -17.59 11.83 -28.85
C ASP A 301 -16.41 12.37 -28.03
N TYR A 302 -15.92 11.59 -27.08
CA TYR A 302 -14.75 11.97 -26.29
C TYR A 302 -13.51 12.10 -27.18
N LYS A 303 -13.29 11.13 -28.07
CA LYS A 303 -12.26 11.21 -29.11
C LYS A 303 -12.37 12.51 -29.92
N ALA A 304 -13.56 12.87 -30.41
CA ALA A 304 -13.75 14.06 -31.23
C ALA A 304 -13.43 15.35 -30.46
N ARG A 305 -13.71 15.40 -29.15
CA ARG A 305 -13.32 16.53 -28.29
C ARG A 305 -11.82 16.65 -28.14
N LEU A 306 -11.11 15.53 -27.96
CA LEU A 306 -9.64 15.51 -27.89
C LEU A 306 -9.00 15.91 -29.22
N GLU A 307 -9.52 15.43 -30.34
CA GLU A 307 -9.06 15.84 -31.68
C GLU A 307 -9.30 17.35 -31.93
N ASN A 308 -10.41 17.90 -31.43
CA ASN A 308 -10.64 19.35 -31.48
C ASN A 308 -9.63 20.13 -30.62
N LEU A 309 -9.27 19.62 -29.44
CA LEU A 309 -8.21 20.22 -28.62
C LEU A 309 -6.87 20.19 -29.35
N GLN A 310 -6.52 19.10 -30.03
CA GLN A 310 -5.32 19.02 -30.84
C GLN A 310 -5.29 20.06 -31.96
N ALA A 311 -6.42 20.34 -32.61
CA ALA A 311 -6.51 21.37 -33.65
C ALA A 311 -6.28 22.81 -33.13
N LYS A 312 -6.34 23.04 -31.81
CA LYS A 312 -6.08 24.33 -31.16
C LYS A 312 -4.61 24.52 -30.73
N ILE A 313 -3.80 23.46 -30.80
CA ILE A 313 -2.38 23.47 -30.42
C ILE A 313 -1.58 24.20 -31.49
#